data_AF-A0A645K0X1-F1
#
_entry.id   AF-A0A645K0X1-F1
#
_cell.length_a   1.000
_cell.length_b   1.000
_cell.length_c   1.000
_cell.angle_alpha   90.00
_cell.angle_beta   90.00
_cell.angle_gamma   90.00
#
_symmetry.space_group_name_H-M   'P 1'
#
loop_
_entity.id
_entity.type
_entity.pdbx_description
1 polymer ?
#
loop_
_entity_poly.entity_id
_entity_poly.type
_entity_poly.pdbx_seq_one_letter_code
_entity_poly.pdbx_strand_id
1 'polypeptide(L)'
;MFELVHGVMKEVLGDSAYVPEMSALGGEDFSFYSEKIPSAFFWLGVQSPVKPFYPIHNGGFSPDENAIPVGIEIAVRSALAFLAE
;
A
#
# COMPACT_ATOMS: atom_id res chain seq x y z
N MET A 1 5.24 -9.20 9.58
CA MET A 1 5.34 -7.99 8.74
C MET A 1 4.08 -7.14 8.73
N PHE A 2 2.86 -7.71 8.79
CA PHE A 2 1.63 -6.90 8.82
C PHE A 2 1.64 -5.83 9.93
N GLU A 3 1.82 -6.21 11.20
CA GLU A 3 1.79 -5.24 12.32
C GLU A 3 2.81 -4.12 12.18
N LEU A 4 4.03 -4.43 11.70
CA LEU A 4 5.09 -3.45 11.46
C LEU A 4 4.66 -2.43 10.40
N VAL A 5 4.26 -2.91 9.20
CA VAL A 5 3.88 -2.02 8.10
C VAL A 5 2.60 -1.26 8.43
N HIS A 6 1.61 -1.91 9.01
CA HIS A 6 0.34 -1.29 9.40
C HIS A 6 0.54 -0.25 10.52
N GLY A 7 1.45 -0.50 11.48
CA GLY A 7 1.84 0.49 12.48
C GLY A 7 2.43 1.74 11.84
N VAL A 8 3.38 1.58 10.92
CA VAL A 8 3.94 2.70 10.14
C VAL A 8 2.84 3.41 9.34
N MET A 9 1.95 2.67 8.68
CA MET A 9 0.82 3.27 7.95
C MET A 9 -0.05 4.13 8.86
N LYS A 10 -0.34 3.68 10.09
CA LYS A 10 -1.10 4.50 11.07
C LYS A 10 -0.35 5.75 11.49
N GLU A 11 0.97 5.69 11.65
CA GLU A 11 1.77 6.87 11.97
C GLU A 11 1.81 7.89 10.84
N VAL A 12 1.78 7.44 9.58
CA VAL A 12 1.81 8.31 8.39
C VAL A 12 0.42 8.85 8.04
N LEU A 13 -0.61 8.00 8.11
CA LEU A 13 -1.94 8.26 7.56
C LEU A 13 -3.03 8.48 8.61
N GLY A 14 -2.77 8.19 9.89
CA GLY A 14 -3.78 8.18 10.94
C GLY A 14 -4.95 7.26 10.59
N ASP A 15 -6.16 7.79 10.71
CA ASP A 15 -7.42 7.06 10.42
C ASP A 15 -7.57 6.65 8.94
N SER A 16 -6.75 7.18 8.04
CA SER A 16 -6.75 6.78 6.62
C SER A 16 -5.99 5.46 6.38
N ALA A 17 -5.31 4.91 7.39
CA ALA A 17 -4.71 3.58 7.33
C ALA A 17 -5.81 2.51 7.42
N TYR A 18 -6.43 2.20 6.28
CA TYR A 18 -7.56 1.30 6.17
C TYR A 18 -7.13 -0.16 5.93
N VAL A 19 -7.77 -1.09 6.65
CA VAL A 19 -7.69 -2.53 6.39
C VAL A 19 -9.01 -2.97 5.75
N PRO A 20 -9.01 -3.47 4.51
CA PRO A 20 -10.23 -3.91 3.85
C PRO A 20 -10.84 -5.13 4.53
N GLU A 21 -12.17 -5.16 4.61
CA GLU A 21 -12.92 -6.30 5.18
C GLU A 21 -12.78 -7.57 4.31
N MET A 22 -12.54 -7.39 3.02
CA MET A 22 -12.34 -8.48 2.06
C MET A 22 -11.01 -8.32 1.33
N SER A 23 -10.33 -9.45 1.12
CA SER A 23 -9.13 -9.51 0.28
C SER A 23 -9.47 -9.19 -1.18
N ALA A 24 -8.51 -8.58 -1.88
CA ALA A 24 -8.58 -8.46 -3.33
C ALA A 24 -8.54 -9.85 -3.99
N LEU A 25 -9.36 -10.05 -5.03
CA LEU A 25 -9.42 -11.29 -5.81
C LEU A 25 -8.45 -11.29 -7.02
N GLY A 26 -7.62 -10.26 -7.15
CA GLY A 26 -6.62 -10.16 -8.21
C GLY A 26 -5.48 -11.18 -8.01
N GLY A 27 -4.90 -11.64 -9.11
CA GLY A 27 -3.67 -12.43 -9.08
C GLY A 27 -2.44 -11.52 -9.01
N GLU A 28 -1.54 -11.79 -8.09
CA GLU A 28 -0.30 -11.03 -7.86
C GLU A 28 0.86 -12.00 -7.59
N ASP A 29 1.96 -11.87 -8.34
CA ASP A 29 3.09 -12.79 -8.26
C ASP A 29 3.97 -12.54 -7.03
N PHE A 30 3.78 -11.41 -6.33
CA PHE A 30 4.36 -11.16 -5.01
C PHE A 30 4.08 -12.30 -4.02
N SER A 31 2.99 -13.05 -4.24
CA SER A 31 2.65 -14.26 -3.49
C SER A 31 3.81 -15.25 -3.39
N PHE A 32 4.61 -15.44 -4.45
CA PHE A 32 5.78 -16.32 -4.44
C PHE A 32 6.82 -15.93 -3.40
N TYR A 33 7.00 -14.63 -3.12
CA TYR A 33 7.87 -14.17 -2.03
C TYR A 33 7.25 -14.43 -0.67
N SER A 34 5.95 -14.11 -0.52
CA SER A 34 5.22 -14.26 0.74
C SER A 34 5.09 -15.71 1.22
N GLU A 35 5.19 -16.69 0.31
CA GLU A 35 5.27 -18.11 0.66
C GLU A 35 6.60 -18.53 1.30
N LYS A 36 7.67 -17.75 1.11
CA LYS A 36 9.04 -18.13 1.52
C LYS A 36 9.53 -17.37 2.75
N ILE A 37 9.17 -16.10 2.87
CA ILE A 37 9.64 -15.22 3.95
C ILE A 37 8.49 -14.38 4.49
N PRO A 38 8.51 -14.01 5.80
CA PRO A 38 7.54 -13.07 6.34
C PRO A 38 7.51 -11.80 5.48
N SER A 39 6.35 -11.53 4.89
CA SER A 39 6.18 -10.45 3.91
C SER A 39 4.94 -9.64 4.22
N ALA A 40 4.89 -8.40 3.74
CA ALA A 40 3.70 -7.57 3.73
C ALA A 40 3.56 -6.91 2.35
N PHE A 41 2.34 -6.92 1.84
CA PHE A 41 1.94 -6.25 0.61
C PHE A 41 0.76 -5.33 0.97
N PHE A 42 0.77 -4.11 0.46
CA PHE A 42 -0.26 -3.12 0.79
C PHE A 42 -0.66 -2.32 -0.44
N TRP A 43 -1.88 -1.81 -0.41
CA TRP A 43 -2.40 -0.92 -1.44
C TRP A 43 -2.15 0.54 -1.05
N LEU A 44 -1.74 1.35 -2.03
CA LEU A 44 -1.69 2.80 -1.90
C LEU A 44 -2.92 3.38 -2.61
N GLY A 45 -3.72 4.17 -1.89
CA GLY A 45 -4.84 4.90 -2.49
C GLY A 45 -4.33 6.00 -3.41
N VAL A 46 -4.68 5.94 -4.70
CA VAL A 46 -4.22 6.88 -5.74
C VAL A 46 -5.36 7.60 -6.47
N GLN A 47 -6.60 7.50 -5.96
CA GLN A 47 -7.74 8.16 -6.58
C GLN A 47 -7.65 9.67 -6.37
N SER A 48 -7.67 10.43 -7.47
CA SER A 48 -7.72 11.88 -7.41
C SER A 48 -9.11 12.36 -6.96
N PRO A 49 -9.21 13.40 -6.12
CA PRO A 49 -10.50 13.95 -5.68
C PRO A 49 -11.25 14.69 -6.79
N VAL A 50 -10.58 15.01 -7.91
CA VAL A 50 -11.14 15.84 -8.99
C VAL A 50 -11.25 15.12 -10.34
N LYS A 51 -10.70 13.91 -10.46
CA LYS A 51 -10.77 13.10 -11.69
C LYS A 51 -11.76 11.94 -11.50
N PRO A 52 -12.37 11.42 -12.58
CA PRO A 52 -13.16 10.19 -12.51
C PRO A 52 -12.35 9.00 -12.01
N PHE A 53 -13.02 8.04 -11.39
CA PHE A 53 -12.41 6.76 -11.03
C PHE A 53 -12.35 5.82 -12.24
N TYR A 54 -11.17 5.25 -12.47
CA TYR A 54 -10.96 4.16 -13.42
C TYR A 54 -10.17 3.04 -12.72
N PRO A 55 -10.56 1.77 -12.91
CA PRO A 55 -9.85 0.66 -12.29
C PRO A 55 -8.49 0.40 -12.97
N ILE A 56 -7.65 -0.38 -12.29
CA ILE A 56 -6.40 -0.91 -12.86
C ILE A 56 -6.73 -1.68 -14.16
N HIS A 57 -5.86 -1.59 -15.16
CA HIS A 57 -6.04 -2.08 -16.55
C HIS A 57 -7.02 -1.32 -17.45
N ASN A 58 -7.62 -0.22 -16.98
CA ASN A 58 -8.41 0.66 -17.83
C ASN A 58 -7.52 1.71 -18.54
N GLY A 59 -7.79 2.03 -19.81
CA GLY A 59 -7.02 3.04 -20.56
C GLY A 59 -7.15 4.48 -20.05
N GLY A 60 -8.17 4.78 -19.24
CA GLY A 60 -8.34 6.05 -18.54
C GLY A 60 -7.67 6.11 -17.16
N PHE A 61 -7.02 5.04 -16.71
CA PHE A 61 -6.33 5.00 -15.42
C PHE A 61 -5.26 6.11 -15.33
N SER A 62 -5.42 7.02 -14.38
CA SER A 62 -4.53 8.17 -14.15
C SER A 62 -4.40 8.38 -12.64
N PRO A 63 -3.38 7.78 -12.00
CA PRO A 63 -3.17 7.90 -10.55
C PRO A 63 -2.84 9.36 -10.16
N ASP A 64 -3.23 9.75 -8.95
CA ASP A 64 -2.82 11.01 -8.35
C ASP A 64 -1.37 10.92 -7.87
N GLU A 65 -0.46 11.64 -8.54
CA GLU A 65 0.97 11.63 -8.24
C GLU A 65 1.29 12.18 -6.84
N ASN A 66 0.36 12.92 -6.21
CA ASN A 66 0.51 13.34 -4.81
C ASN A 66 0.55 12.15 -3.83
N ALA A 67 0.11 10.96 -4.25
CA ALA A 67 0.24 9.74 -3.46
C ALA A 67 1.68 9.17 -3.46
N ILE A 68 2.52 9.51 -4.45
CA ILE A 68 3.89 8.95 -4.58
C ILE A 68 4.73 9.22 -3.32
N PRO A 69 4.83 10.47 -2.80
CA PRO A 69 5.56 10.74 -1.55
C PRO A 69 5.08 9.91 -0.37
N VAL A 70 3.76 9.69 -0.26
CA VAL A 70 3.15 8.90 0.81
C VAL A 70 3.59 7.43 0.74
N GLY A 71 3.56 6.85 -0.46
CA GLY A 71 4.04 5.48 -0.70
C GLY A 71 5.53 5.32 -0.37
N ILE A 72 6.36 6.31 -0.76
CA ILE A 72 7.78 6.35 -0.43
C ILE A 72 8.00 6.41 1.07
N GLU A 73 7.29 7.30 1.77
CA GLU A 73 7.42 7.45 3.22
C GLU A 73 7.09 6.15 3.96
N ILE A 74 5.98 5.50 3.62
CA ILE A 74 5.58 4.22 4.23
C ILE A 74 6.64 3.15 3.99
N ALA A 75 7.15 3.02 2.76
CA ALA A 75 8.16 2.02 2.42
C ALA A 75 9.48 2.27 3.15
N VAL A 76 9.98 3.51 3.17
CA VAL A 76 11.23 3.88 3.83
C VAL A 76 11.14 3.71 5.34
N ARG A 77 10.05 4.22 5.97
CA ARG A 77 9.86 4.09 7.42
C ARG A 77 9.66 2.64 7.84
N SER A 78 8.99 1.82 7.03
CA SER A 78 8.87 0.37 7.29
C SER A 78 10.24 -0.32 7.26
N ALA A 79 11.09 0.01 6.28
CA ALA A 79 12.44 -0.54 6.22
C ALA A 79 13.29 -0.11 7.41
N LEU A 80 13.24 1.18 7.81
CA LEU A 80 13.96 1.69 8.97
C LEU A 80 13.47 1.06 10.29
N ALA A 81 12.15 0.93 10.47
CA ALA A 81 11.58 0.26 11.63
C ALA A 81 12.02 -1.20 11.73
N PHE A 82 11.99 -1.93 10.61
CA PHE A 82 12.45 -3.32 10.54
C PHE A 82 13.94 -3.48 10.88
N LEU A 83 14.79 -2.53 10.49
CA LEU A 83 16.23 -2.57 10.79
C LEU A 83 16.58 -2.08 12.20
N ALA A 84 15.65 -1.45 12.90
CA ALA A 84 15.84 -0.96 14.26
C ALA A 84 15.44 -2.00 15.33
N GLU A 85 14.79 -3.09 14.92
CA GLU A 85 14.59 -4.31 15.71
C GLU A 85 15.87 -5.16 15.78
#